data_AF-A0A6A5V2Y7-F1
#
_entry.id   AF-A0A6A5V2Y7-F1
#
_cell.length_a   1.000
_cell.length_b   1.000
_cell.length_c   1.000
_cell.angle_alpha   90.00
_cell.angle_beta   90.00
_cell.angle_gamma   90.00
#
_symmetry.space_group_name_H-M   'P 1'
#
loop_
_entity.id
_entity.type
_entity.pdbx_description
1 polymer ?
#
loop_
_entity_poly.entity_id
_entity_poly.type
_entity_poly.pdbx_seq_one_letter_code
_entity_poly.pdbx_strand_id
1 'polypeptide(L)'
;MGDILRNAVVTLAVHSARDDSEGFLSNALAKRQVHSVRVAASDIALCRPPNADVDITNSALSRRGWVLQERFLASRTIHFISTMVYFETSTGIHCEDGSVMKDYIAQTPLDLEPTKARGSFLSPSALPESRSLFGFGQSGTTSKRTSLEWLPLLEMYSRCGLTKGTDKLIAISGMAGKIFTATGVSRCAGIWADHICAGLL
;
A
#
# COMPACT_ATOMS: atom_id res chain seq x y z
N MET A 1 -2.21 7.74 -17.66
CA MET A 1 -1.63 6.59 -16.94
C MET A 1 -2.58 6.04 -15.87
N GLY A 2 -3.06 6.87 -14.93
CA GLY A 2 -3.89 6.41 -13.82
C GLY A 2 -5.19 5.66 -14.18
N ASP A 3 -5.85 6.05 -15.29
CA ASP A 3 -7.07 5.37 -15.75
C ASP A 3 -6.79 3.96 -16.28
N ILE A 4 -5.58 3.71 -16.80
CA ILE A 4 -5.17 2.39 -17.28
C ILE A 4 -5.12 1.41 -16.10
N LEU A 5 -4.49 1.80 -15.00
CA LEU A 5 -4.38 0.97 -13.80
C LEU A 5 -5.72 0.79 -13.08
N ARG A 6 -6.57 1.82 -13.11
CA ARG A 6 -7.92 1.75 -12.55
C ARG A 6 -8.79 0.73 -13.29
N ASN A 7 -8.73 0.75 -14.63
CA ASN A 7 -9.56 -0.07 -15.50
C ASN A 7 -8.92 -1.43 -15.84
N ALA A 8 -7.68 -1.65 -15.42
CA ALA A 8 -7.04 -2.95 -15.54
C ALA A 8 -7.80 -3.99 -14.69
N VAL A 9 -7.97 -5.19 -15.25
CA VAL A 9 -8.57 -6.33 -14.53
C VAL A 9 -7.72 -6.69 -13.32
N VAL A 10 -6.40 -6.67 -13.48
CA VAL A 10 -5.41 -6.92 -12.44
C VAL A 10 -4.10 -6.24 -12.80
N THR A 11 -3.38 -5.74 -11.81
CA THR A 11 -2.01 -5.24 -11.93
C THR A 11 -1.05 -6.26 -11.33
N LEU A 12 0.08 -6.51 -11.98
CA LEU A 12 1.13 -7.38 -11.43
C LEU A 12 2.23 -6.52 -10.85
N ALA A 13 2.60 -6.77 -9.60
CA ALA A 13 3.70 -6.13 -8.91
C ALA A 13 4.76 -7.18 -8.57
N VAL A 14 5.94 -7.06 -9.16
CA VAL A 14 7.01 -8.04 -9.00
C VAL A 14 8.07 -7.49 -8.08
N HIS A 15 8.07 -7.95 -6.82
CA HIS A 15 9.02 -7.50 -5.80
C HIS A 15 10.27 -8.38 -5.73
N SER A 16 10.21 -9.59 -6.30
CA SER A 16 11.29 -10.56 -6.33
C SER A 16 12.32 -10.33 -7.45
N ALA A 17 12.00 -9.47 -8.42
CA ALA A 17 12.89 -9.10 -9.53
C ALA A 17 13.39 -7.67 -9.33
N ARG A 18 14.65 -7.42 -9.73
CA ARG A 18 15.26 -6.10 -9.66
C ARG A 18 14.82 -5.19 -10.81
N ASP A 19 14.68 -5.76 -12.00
CA ASP A 19 14.28 -5.09 -13.24
C ASP A 19 13.58 -6.09 -14.20
N ASP A 20 13.28 -5.64 -15.41
CA ASP A 20 12.60 -6.40 -16.46
C ASP A 20 13.48 -7.42 -17.18
N SER A 21 14.79 -7.46 -16.89
CA SER A 21 15.71 -8.47 -17.42
C SER A 21 15.68 -9.78 -16.62
N GLU A 22 15.14 -9.75 -15.40
CA GLU A 22 15.07 -10.90 -14.51
C GLU A 22 13.72 -11.63 -14.58
N GLY A 23 13.77 -12.97 -14.63
CA GLY A 23 12.57 -13.81 -14.47
C GLY A 23 12.16 -13.93 -13.00
N PHE A 24 10.85 -13.85 -12.72
CA PHE A 24 10.34 -13.88 -11.34
C PHE A 24 9.54 -15.12 -10.96
N LEU A 25 8.96 -15.84 -11.93
CA LEU A 25 8.01 -16.93 -11.66
C LEU A 25 8.65 -18.12 -10.94
N SER A 26 9.86 -18.52 -11.35
CA SER A 26 10.58 -19.63 -10.71
C SER A 26 10.87 -19.35 -9.23
N ASN A 27 11.21 -18.11 -8.90
CA ASN A 27 11.49 -17.67 -7.54
C ASN A 27 10.19 -17.47 -6.73
N ALA A 28 9.17 -16.87 -7.34
CA ALA A 28 7.92 -16.60 -6.65
C ALA A 28 7.11 -17.86 -6.34
N LEU A 29 7.16 -18.85 -7.23
CA LEU A 29 6.47 -20.13 -7.08
C LEU A 29 7.39 -21.23 -6.49
N ALA A 30 8.60 -20.86 -6.04
CA ALA A 30 9.46 -21.80 -5.34
C ALA A 30 8.85 -22.22 -4.01
N LYS A 31 9.09 -23.47 -3.61
CA LYS A 31 8.64 -23.98 -2.31
C LYS A 31 9.22 -23.11 -1.18
N ARG A 32 8.36 -22.70 -0.25
CA ARG A 32 8.77 -21.96 0.96
C ARG A 32 9.79 -22.77 1.74
N GLN A 33 10.79 -22.06 2.28
CA GLN A 33 11.76 -22.66 3.17
C GLN A 33 11.08 -23.08 4.47
N VAL A 34 11.18 -24.37 4.78
CA VAL A 34 10.63 -24.97 6.01
C VAL A 34 11.77 -25.55 6.82
N HIS A 35 11.87 -25.15 8.08
CA HIS A 35 12.80 -25.72 9.05
C HIS A 35 12.05 -26.78 9.85
N SER A 36 12.47 -28.04 9.71
CA SER A 36 11.88 -29.14 10.47
C SER A 36 12.67 -29.35 11.76
N VAL A 37 11.97 -29.34 12.90
CA VAL A 37 12.56 -29.56 14.22
C VAL A 37 11.79 -30.69 14.89
N ARG A 38 12.51 -31.67 15.42
CA ARG A 38 11.93 -32.75 16.20
C ARG A 38 11.82 -32.33 17.65
N VAL A 39 10.61 -32.24 18.17
CA VAL A 39 10.34 -31.89 19.57
C VAL A 39 9.62 -33.06 20.23
N ALA A 40 10.26 -33.63 21.25
CA ALA A 40 9.87 -34.89 21.87
C ALA A 40 9.72 -36.02 20.82
N ALA A 41 8.49 -36.34 20.43
CA ALA A 41 8.17 -37.39 19.45
C ALA A 41 7.49 -36.88 18.17
N SER A 42 7.31 -35.56 18.02
CA SER A 42 6.64 -34.94 16.88
C SER A 42 7.61 -34.17 16.00
N ASP A 43 7.45 -34.30 14.68
CA ASP A 43 8.16 -33.46 13.71
C ASP A 43 7.34 -32.19 13.48
N ILE A 44 7.93 -31.04 13.85
CA ILE A 44 7.31 -29.73 13.70
C ILE A 44 7.99 -29.00 12.54
N ALA A 45 7.19 -28.53 11.59
CA ALA A 45 7.63 -27.70 10.49
C ALA A 45 7.42 -26.22 10.81
N LEU A 46 8.50 -25.43 10.76
CA LEU A 46 8.48 -23.98 10.95
C LEU A 46 8.71 -23.27 9.62
N CYS A 47 7.83 -22.33 9.28
CA CYS A 47 7.99 -21.45 8.13
C CYS A 47 7.81 -19.99 8.55
N ARG A 48 8.46 -19.06 7.85
CA ARG A 48 8.28 -17.62 8.10
C ARG A 48 6.81 -17.27 7.82
N PRO A 49 6.05 -16.67 8.75
CA PRO A 49 4.68 -16.26 8.50
C PRO A 49 4.60 -15.13 7.46
N PRO A 50 3.49 -15.01 6.70
CA PRO A 50 3.29 -13.91 5.77
C PRO A 50 3.30 -12.55 6.50
N ASN A 51 3.98 -11.56 5.93
CA ASN A 51 4.06 -10.20 6.47
C ASN A 51 4.12 -9.17 5.33
N ALA A 52 2.97 -8.62 4.95
CA ALA A 52 2.85 -7.65 3.85
C ALA A 52 3.66 -6.36 4.09
N ASP A 53 3.84 -5.94 5.35
CA ASP A 53 4.61 -4.73 5.64
C ASP A 53 6.08 -4.90 5.26
N VAL A 54 6.65 -6.07 5.55
CA VAL A 54 8.02 -6.40 5.16
C VAL A 54 8.10 -6.74 3.68
N ASP A 55 7.19 -7.58 3.20
CA ASP A 55 7.28 -8.20 1.88
C ASP A 55 6.86 -7.24 0.74
N ILE A 56 5.82 -6.44 0.95
CA ILE A 56 5.27 -5.53 -0.07
C ILE A 56 5.68 -4.10 0.24
N THR A 57 5.29 -3.58 1.40
CA THR A 57 5.40 -2.16 1.73
C THR A 57 6.86 -1.68 1.80
N ASN A 58 7.72 -2.45 2.46
CA ASN A 58 9.14 -2.11 2.61
C ASN A 58 10.03 -2.59 1.47
N SER A 59 9.46 -3.23 0.44
CA SER A 59 10.20 -3.73 -0.71
C SER A 59 10.85 -2.61 -1.53
N ALA A 60 11.88 -2.96 -2.30
CA ALA A 60 12.56 -2.02 -3.20
C ALA A 60 11.60 -1.43 -4.25
N LEU A 61 10.66 -2.24 -4.75
CA LEU A 61 9.65 -1.79 -5.72
C LEU A 61 8.75 -0.71 -5.11
N SER A 62 8.15 -0.94 -3.94
CA SER A 62 7.23 -0.01 -3.28
C SER A 62 7.90 1.29 -2.82
N ARG A 63 9.23 1.29 -2.66
CA ARG A 63 9.98 2.50 -2.37
C ARG A 63 10.11 3.43 -3.57
N ARG A 64 9.74 3.05 -4.78
CA ARG A 64 9.81 3.95 -5.95
C ARG A 64 8.62 4.91 -5.93
N GLY A 65 8.87 6.21 -6.04
CA GLY A 65 7.81 7.24 -5.96
C GLY A 65 6.64 7.01 -6.93
N TRP A 66 6.93 6.59 -8.16
CA TRP A 66 5.90 6.26 -9.15
C TRP A 66 5.05 5.04 -8.77
N VAL A 67 5.64 4.03 -8.12
CA VAL A 67 4.92 2.80 -7.72
C VAL A 67 3.86 3.08 -6.67
N LEU A 68 4.06 4.11 -5.82
CA LEU A 68 3.04 4.54 -4.88
C LEU A 68 1.75 4.91 -5.62
N GLN A 69 1.86 5.73 -6.67
CA GLN A 69 0.72 6.10 -7.51
C GLN A 69 0.09 4.86 -8.15
N GLU A 70 0.89 3.92 -8.65
CA GLU A 70 0.39 2.73 -9.32
C GLU A 70 -0.42 1.83 -8.38
N ARG A 71 0.11 1.57 -7.18
CA ARG A 71 -0.52 0.73 -6.16
C ARG A 71 -1.80 1.34 -5.58
N PHE A 72 -1.86 2.68 -5.45
CA PHE A 72 -3.07 3.40 -5.02
C PHE A 72 -4.18 3.39 -6.09
N LEU A 73 -3.81 3.37 -7.37
CA LEU A 73 -4.77 3.46 -8.47
C LEU A 73 -5.22 2.10 -9.00
N ALA A 74 -4.47 1.03 -8.75
CA ALA A 74 -4.84 -0.32 -9.14
C ALA A 74 -5.99 -0.84 -8.25
N SER A 75 -7.09 -1.28 -8.86
CA SER A 75 -8.23 -1.85 -8.12
C SER A 75 -7.90 -3.21 -7.49
N ARG A 76 -7.00 -3.96 -8.14
CA ARG A 76 -6.56 -5.32 -7.78
C ARG A 76 -5.10 -5.48 -8.17
N THR A 77 -4.27 -5.95 -7.25
CA THR A 77 -2.83 -6.15 -7.50
C THR A 77 -2.41 -7.53 -7.01
N ILE A 78 -1.68 -8.28 -7.85
CA ILE A 78 -1.00 -9.51 -7.45
C ILE A 78 0.46 -9.15 -7.20
N HIS A 79 0.94 -9.40 -5.98
CA HIS A 79 2.32 -9.18 -5.58
C HIS A 79 3.08 -10.50 -5.62
N PHE A 80 4.10 -10.55 -6.45
CA PHE A 80 5.05 -11.67 -6.49
C PHE A 80 6.25 -11.35 -5.59
N ILE A 81 6.36 -12.10 -4.49
CA ILE A 81 7.48 -12.08 -3.57
C ILE A 81 8.30 -13.35 -3.80
N SER A 82 9.55 -13.40 -3.34
CA SER A 82 10.30 -14.66 -3.32
C SER A 82 9.55 -15.68 -2.46
N THR A 83 9.20 -16.82 -3.03
CA THR A 83 8.48 -17.95 -2.39
C THR A 83 7.03 -17.72 -1.96
N MET A 84 6.38 -16.61 -2.35
CA MET A 84 5.01 -16.32 -1.94
C MET A 84 4.30 -15.34 -2.87
N VAL A 85 2.97 -15.51 -3.01
CA VAL A 85 2.10 -14.57 -3.72
C VAL A 85 1.09 -13.93 -2.78
N TYR A 86 0.89 -12.62 -2.95
CA TYR A 86 -0.21 -11.89 -2.30
C TYR A 86 -1.19 -11.31 -3.31
N PHE A 87 -2.45 -11.20 -2.91
CA PHE A 87 -3.51 -10.54 -3.66
C PHE A 87 -4.05 -9.36 -2.85
N GLU A 88 -3.72 -8.14 -3.29
CA GLU A 88 -4.21 -6.89 -2.73
C GLU A 88 -5.47 -6.42 -3.47
N THR A 89 -6.46 -6.02 -2.69
CA THR A 89 -7.72 -5.46 -3.17
C THR A 89 -8.09 -4.23 -2.35
N SER A 90 -9.19 -3.55 -2.71
CA SER A 90 -9.76 -2.49 -1.88
C SER A 90 -10.21 -2.94 -0.49
N THR A 91 -10.32 -4.24 -0.24
CA THR A 91 -10.81 -4.81 1.03
C THR A 91 -9.73 -5.44 1.89
N GLY A 92 -8.47 -5.44 1.44
CA GLY A 92 -7.35 -6.00 2.19
C GLY A 92 -6.36 -6.78 1.33
N ILE A 93 -5.39 -7.41 2.01
CA ILE A 93 -4.34 -8.22 1.39
C ILE A 93 -4.54 -9.68 1.81
N HIS A 94 -4.61 -10.55 0.81
CA HIS A 94 -4.73 -11.99 0.97
C HIS A 94 -3.42 -12.66 0.59
N CYS A 95 -2.98 -13.62 1.39
CA CYS A 95 -1.82 -14.45 1.11
C CYS A 95 -2.24 -15.74 0.40
N GLU A 96 -1.34 -16.29 -0.41
CA GLU A 96 -1.42 -17.64 -0.99
C GLU A 96 -1.83 -18.72 0.02
N ASP A 97 -1.34 -18.64 1.26
CA ASP A 97 -1.65 -19.62 2.31
C ASP A 97 -3.05 -19.48 2.92
N GLY A 98 -3.86 -18.57 2.38
CA GLY A 98 -5.23 -18.28 2.85
C GLY A 98 -5.27 -17.28 4.00
N SER A 99 -4.12 -16.84 4.53
CA SER A 99 -4.09 -15.80 5.56
C SER A 99 -4.63 -14.49 5.02
N VAL A 100 -5.56 -13.89 5.76
CA VAL A 100 -6.06 -12.55 5.46
C VAL A 100 -5.37 -11.57 6.40
N MET A 101 -4.54 -10.69 5.86
CA MET A 101 -4.09 -9.51 6.60
C MET A 101 -5.19 -8.47 6.53
N LYS A 102 -6.05 -8.50 7.55
CA LYS A 102 -6.93 -7.38 7.87
C LYS A 102 -6.06 -6.31 8.52
N ASP A 103 -6.34 -5.07 8.16
CA ASP A 103 -5.66 -3.90 8.71
C ASP A 103 -5.52 -4.04 10.24
N TYR A 104 -4.30 -3.86 10.74
CA TYR A 104 -3.97 -3.72 12.17
C TYR A 104 -4.60 -2.46 12.81
N ILE A 105 -5.78 -2.05 12.35
CA ILE A 105 -6.51 -0.88 12.85
C ILE A 105 -7.68 -1.30 13.78
N ALA A 106 -8.03 -2.58 13.86
CA ALA A 106 -9.15 -3.03 14.69
C ALA A 106 -8.74 -4.08 15.72
N GLN A 107 -7.97 -3.67 16.74
CA GLN A 107 -7.99 -4.17 18.13
C GLN A 107 -6.83 -3.55 18.94
N THR A 108 -6.91 -2.26 19.24
CA THR A 108 -6.36 -1.77 20.51
C THR A 108 -7.52 -1.76 21.51
N PRO A 109 -7.55 -2.67 22.50
CA PRO A 109 -8.34 -2.44 23.70
C PRO A 109 -7.93 -1.08 24.27
N LEU A 110 -8.92 -0.32 24.71
CA LEU A 110 -8.76 0.90 25.49
C LEU A 110 -7.69 0.66 26.58
N ASP A 111 -6.89 1.71 26.85
CA ASP A 111 -6.05 1.88 28.05
C ASP A 111 -4.53 1.64 27.97
N LEU A 112 -3.84 1.87 26.84
CA LEU A 112 -2.38 2.05 26.86
C LEU A 112 -1.89 3.18 25.94
N GLU A 113 -1.08 4.07 26.53
CA GLU A 113 -0.51 5.30 25.99
C GLU A 113 0.05 5.19 24.55
N PRO A 114 -0.11 6.26 23.72
CA PRO A 114 0.16 6.25 22.29
C PRO A 114 1.66 6.31 22.00
N THR A 115 2.37 5.20 22.18
CA THR A 115 3.77 5.08 21.75
C THR A 115 3.96 3.93 20.77
N LYS A 116 4.07 4.32 19.49
CA LYS A 116 4.87 3.66 18.44
C LYS A 116 4.50 2.21 18.07
N ALA A 117 3.26 2.02 17.61
CA ALA A 117 3.01 1.12 16.50
C ALA A 117 2.21 1.88 15.44
N ARG A 118 2.92 2.65 14.59
CA ARG A 118 2.34 3.23 13.37
C ARG A 118 2.01 2.06 12.43
N GLY A 119 0.89 1.38 12.68
CA GLY A 119 0.41 0.28 11.86
C GLY A 119 0.33 0.70 10.40
N SER A 120 0.87 -0.12 9.51
CA SER A 120 0.71 -0.19 8.05
C SER A 120 0.29 1.08 7.26
N PHE A 121 0.75 2.26 7.67
CA PHE A 121 0.39 3.55 7.05
C PHE A 121 0.80 3.65 5.57
N LEU A 122 1.61 2.72 5.10
CA LEU A 122 2.19 2.69 3.76
C LEU A 122 1.49 1.69 2.81
N SER A 123 0.49 0.92 3.29
CA SER A 123 -0.31 0.04 2.42
C SER A 123 -1.56 0.78 1.93
N PRO A 124 -1.80 0.91 0.61
CA PRO A 124 -3.04 1.49 0.11
C PRO A 124 -4.28 0.75 0.61
N SER A 125 -4.19 -0.57 0.83
CA SER A 125 -5.25 -1.35 1.49
C SER A 125 -5.57 -0.91 2.92
N ALA A 126 -4.60 -0.34 3.64
CA ALA A 126 -4.71 0.10 5.03
C ALA A 126 -5.24 1.54 5.19
N LEU A 127 -5.58 2.21 4.08
CA LEU A 127 -6.34 3.46 4.07
C LEU A 127 -7.63 3.31 3.22
N PRO A 128 -8.61 2.50 3.65
CA PRO A 128 -9.87 2.32 2.91
C PRO A 128 -10.62 3.63 2.65
N GLU A 129 -10.57 4.55 3.62
CA GLU A 129 -11.20 5.88 3.51
C GLU A 129 -10.54 6.73 2.41
N SER A 130 -9.20 6.79 2.36
CA SER A 130 -8.49 7.50 1.30
C SER A 130 -8.75 6.88 -0.07
N ARG A 131 -8.84 5.55 -0.15
CA ARG A 131 -9.20 4.84 -1.39
C ARG A 131 -10.62 5.21 -1.83
N SER A 132 -11.55 5.39 -0.89
CA SER A 132 -12.92 5.84 -1.19
C SER A 132 -12.96 7.24 -1.82
N LEU A 133 -12.09 8.17 -1.41
CA LEU A 133 -11.92 9.47 -2.08
C LEU A 133 -11.47 9.32 -3.54
N PHE A 134 -10.65 8.32 -3.82
CA PHE A 134 -10.18 8.00 -5.17
C PHE A 134 -11.17 7.15 -5.98
N GLY A 135 -12.34 6.86 -5.42
CA GLY A 135 -13.40 6.06 -6.06
C GLY A 135 -13.22 4.55 -5.94
N PHE A 136 -12.51 4.08 -4.91
CA PHE A 136 -12.29 2.67 -4.62
C PHE A 136 -12.92 2.28 -3.26
N GLY A 137 -13.83 1.29 -3.24
CA GLY A 137 -14.54 0.83 -2.04
C GLY A 137 -16.06 0.97 -2.16
N GLN A 138 -16.82 0.08 -1.51
CA GLN A 138 -18.29 0.18 -1.50
C GLN A 138 -18.74 1.28 -0.54
N SER A 139 -19.53 2.19 -1.09
CA SER A 139 -20.23 3.28 -0.42
C SER A 139 -21.20 2.74 0.63
N GLY A 140 -21.01 3.12 1.89
CA GLY A 140 -21.97 2.90 2.97
C GLY A 140 -22.01 4.04 4.00
N THR A 141 -20.88 4.75 4.19
CA THR A 141 -20.80 5.88 5.11
C THR A 141 -20.49 7.17 4.34
N THR A 142 -21.42 8.13 4.40
CA THR A 142 -21.23 9.52 3.99
C THR A 142 -20.27 10.22 4.95
N SER A 143 -19.01 9.78 4.99
CA SER A 143 -17.96 10.54 5.68
C SER A 143 -17.67 11.79 4.86
N LYS A 144 -17.58 12.95 5.53
CA LYS A 144 -17.25 14.22 4.87
C LYS A 144 -15.84 14.14 4.31
N ARG A 145 -15.74 14.10 2.98
CA ARG A 145 -14.47 14.10 2.24
C ARG A 145 -13.66 15.33 2.62
N THR A 146 -12.51 15.14 3.28
CA THR A 146 -11.71 16.25 3.79
C THR A 146 -10.36 16.30 3.07
N SER A 147 -9.84 17.51 2.82
CA SER A 147 -8.55 17.70 2.16
C SER A 147 -7.35 17.20 3.01
N LEU A 148 -7.54 16.98 4.31
CA LEU A 148 -6.56 16.41 5.24
C LEU A 148 -6.10 14.99 4.86
N GLU A 149 -6.89 14.24 4.11
CA GLU A 149 -6.51 12.91 3.59
C GLU A 149 -5.30 12.98 2.63
N TRP A 150 -4.92 14.17 2.19
CA TRP A 150 -3.68 14.44 1.48
C TRP A 150 -2.42 14.26 2.33
N LEU A 151 -2.47 14.55 3.63
CA LEU A 151 -1.29 14.53 4.49
C LEU A 151 -0.71 13.11 4.64
N PRO A 152 -1.52 12.05 4.86
CA PRO A 152 -0.99 10.70 4.87
C PRO A 152 -0.31 10.29 3.57
N LEU A 153 -0.91 10.63 2.43
CA LEU A 153 -0.36 10.34 1.12
C LEU A 153 0.98 11.05 0.89
N LEU A 154 1.08 12.31 1.32
CA LEU A 154 2.33 13.05 1.27
C LEU A 154 3.41 12.42 2.16
N GLU A 155 3.07 12.03 3.39
CA GLU A 155 4.02 11.37 4.27
C GLU A 155 4.50 10.03 3.67
N MET A 156 3.61 9.21 3.11
CA MET A 156 4.00 8.00 2.38
C MET A 156 4.94 8.31 1.21
N TYR A 157 4.57 9.29 0.38
CA TYR A 157 5.33 9.68 -0.81
C TYR A 157 6.71 10.24 -0.47
N SER A 158 6.82 11.02 0.61
CA SER A 158 8.10 11.58 1.07
C SER A 158 9.12 10.52 1.47
N ARG A 159 8.67 9.31 1.83
CA ARG A 159 9.53 8.17 2.17
C ARG A 159 9.95 7.35 0.94
N CYS A 160 9.34 7.62 -0.23
CA CYS A 160 9.73 6.98 -1.47
C CYS A 160 11.03 7.60 -2.02
N GLY A 161 11.91 6.73 -2.55
CA GLY A 161 13.04 7.13 -3.36
C GLY A 161 12.58 7.67 -4.72
N LEU A 162 13.14 8.82 -5.09
CA LEU A 162 12.94 9.45 -6.39
C LEU A 162 14.17 9.18 -7.24
N THR A 163 14.01 8.40 -8.30
CA THR A 163 15.10 8.17 -9.28
C THR A 163 15.42 9.44 -10.07
N LYS A 164 14.40 10.30 -10.31
CA LYS A 164 14.54 11.61 -10.97
C LYS A 164 13.80 12.66 -10.16
N GLY A 165 14.52 13.64 -9.62
CA GLY A 165 13.93 14.69 -8.78
C GLY A 165 12.90 15.56 -9.51
N THR A 166 13.05 15.74 -10.83
CA THR A 166 12.09 16.46 -11.69
C THR A 166 10.70 15.83 -11.70
N ASP A 167 10.63 14.53 -11.47
CA ASP A 167 9.38 13.76 -11.55
C ASP A 167 8.60 13.78 -10.24
N LYS A 168 9.16 14.43 -9.19
CA LYS A 168 8.61 14.44 -7.84
C LYS A 168 7.18 14.98 -7.80
N LEU A 169 6.89 16.08 -8.47
CA LEU A 169 5.55 16.66 -8.46
C LEU A 169 4.62 15.91 -9.42
N ILE A 170 5.15 15.42 -10.53
CA ILE A 170 4.36 14.74 -11.57
C ILE A 170 3.79 13.43 -11.02
N ALA A 171 4.59 12.63 -10.31
CA ALA A 171 4.15 11.32 -9.80
C ALA A 171 3.03 11.42 -8.74
N ILE A 172 2.95 12.53 -7.99
CA ILE A 172 1.86 12.74 -7.01
C ILE A 172 0.72 13.61 -7.56
N SER A 173 0.93 14.35 -8.65
CA SER A 173 -0.04 15.27 -9.24
C SER A 173 -1.38 14.61 -9.61
N GLY A 174 -1.37 13.35 -10.04
CA GLY A 174 -2.58 12.62 -10.40
C GLY A 174 -3.44 12.27 -9.17
N MET A 175 -2.80 11.82 -8.08
CA MET A 175 -3.48 11.62 -6.80
C MET A 175 -3.99 12.95 -6.26
N ALA A 176 -3.19 14.00 -6.41
CA ALA A 176 -3.64 15.32 -6.11
C ALA A 176 -4.93 15.61 -6.92
N GLY A 177 -4.90 15.65 -8.25
CA GLY A 177 -6.06 16.02 -9.08
C GLY A 177 -7.39 15.38 -8.63
N LYS A 178 -7.35 14.11 -8.23
CA LYS A 178 -8.52 13.38 -7.72
C LYS A 178 -9.09 13.91 -6.41
N ILE A 179 -8.26 14.23 -5.42
CA ILE A 179 -8.76 14.83 -4.17
C ILE A 179 -9.42 16.18 -4.48
N PHE A 180 -8.87 16.96 -5.40
CA PHE A 180 -9.43 18.26 -5.77
C PHE A 180 -10.81 18.10 -6.41
N THR A 181 -10.96 17.15 -7.34
CA THR A 181 -12.27 16.83 -7.92
C THR A 181 -13.27 16.28 -6.90
N ALA A 182 -12.80 15.64 -5.84
CA ALA A 182 -13.65 15.02 -4.82
C ALA A 182 -14.10 16.01 -3.72
N THR A 183 -13.28 16.98 -3.36
CA THR A 183 -13.54 17.95 -2.28
C THR A 183 -14.00 19.32 -2.79
N GLY A 184 -13.63 19.69 -4.03
CA GLY A 184 -13.89 21.02 -4.59
C GLY A 184 -13.06 22.15 -3.98
N VAL A 185 -12.10 21.82 -3.11
CA VAL A 185 -11.30 22.83 -2.38
C VAL A 185 -10.10 23.27 -3.22
N SER A 186 -9.94 24.58 -3.41
CA SER A 186 -8.81 25.17 -4.12
C SER A 186 -7.45 24.80 -3.54
N ARG A 187 -6.46 24.72 -4.41
CA ARG A 187 -5.06 24.40 -4.07
C ARG A 187 -4.13 25.58 -4.29
N CYS A 188 -3.24 25.76 -3.32
CA CYS A 188 -2.17 26.74 -3.34
C CYS A 188 -0.84 25.99 -3.29
N ALA A 189 -0.21 25.76 -4.45
CA ALA A 189 1.13 25.14 -4.55
C ALA A 189 1.31 23.80 -3.79
N GLY A 190 0.27 22.95 -3.72
CA GLY A 190 0.31 21.65 -3.02
C GLY A 190 -0.27 21.68 -1.60
N ILE A 191 -0.68 22.85 -1.12
CA ILE A 191 -1.41 23.07 0.12
C ILE A 191 -2.88 23.32 -0.21
N TRP A 192 -3.79 22.91 0.66
CA TRP A 192 -5.23 23.11 0.48
C TRP A 192 -5.71 24.39 1.14
N ALA A 193 -6.55 25.16 0.45
CA ALA A 193 -7.00 26.48 0.89
C ALA A 193 -7.68 26.47 2.27
N ASP A 194 -8.40 25.41 2.60
CA ASP A 194 -9.11 25.21 3.87
C ASP A 194 -8.18 24.81 5.03
N HIS A 195 -6.96 24.38 4.74
CA HIS A 195 -5.97 23.93 5.74
C HIS A 195 -4.59 24.56 5.50
N ILE A 196 -4.54 25.79 4.99
CA ILE A 196 -3.28 26.51 4.74
C ILE A 196 -2.40 26.55 5.99
N CYS A 197 -2.98 26.88 7.15
CA CYS A 197 -2.23 26.97 8.40
C CYS A 197 -1.60 25.63 8.80
N ALA A 198 -2.29 24.51 8.59
CA ALA A 198 -1.78 23.18 8.91
C ALA A 198 -0.75 22.67 7.89
N GLY A 199 -0.78 23.16 6.64
CA GLY A 199 0.16 22.77 5.59
C GLY A 199 1.43 23.62 5.51
N LEU A 200 1.52 24.72 6.26
CA LEU A 200 2.68 25.62 6.31
C LEU A 200 3.59 25.40 7.53
N LEU A 201 3.15 24.61 8.52
CA LEU A 201 3.89 24.22 9.72
C LEU A 201 4.66 22.91 9.49
#